data_AF-A0A967FIG4-F1
#
_entry.id   AF-A0A967FIG4-F1
#
_cell.length_a   1.000
_cell.length_b   1.000
_cell.length_c   1.000
_cell.angle_alpha   90.00
_cell.angle_beta   90.00
_cell.angle_gamma   90.00
#
_symmetry.space_group_name_H-M   'P 1'
#
loop_
_entity.id
_entity.type
_entity.pdbx_description
1 polymer ?
#
loop_
_entity_poly.entity_id
_entity_poly.type
_entity_poly.pdbx_seq_one_letter_code
_entity_poly.pdbx_strand_id
1 'polypeptide(L)'
;INKEYQTTIFEKFFTAEDVNLHSSGKTQFRSGGPGLGLTIAKGIVEAHGGRIWVESQGYDPEKNPGSTFFVLLPAYEGEASSQSNISSAIIR
;
A
#
# COMPACT_ATOMS: atom_id res chain seq x y z
N ILE A 1 -7.33 8.66 8.13
CA ILE A 1 -6.97 7.60 9.12
C ILE A 1 -6.34 8.29 10.32
N ASN A 2 -6.78 8.01 11.56
CA ASN A 2 -6.14 8.60 12.75
C ASN A 2 -4.67 8.17 12.83
N LYS A 3 -3.83 9.06 13.37
CA LYS A 3 -2.38 8.83 13.48
C LYS A 3 -2.06 7.55 14.25
N GLU A 4 -2.83 7.24 15.29
CA GLU A 4 -2.68 6.03 16.12
C GLU A 4 -2.90 4.71 15.36
N TYR A 5 -3.65 4.73 14.26
CA TYR A 5 -3.98 3.54 13.48
C TYR A 5 -3.01 3.28 12.32
N GLN A 6 -2.14 4.22 11.98
CA GLN A 6 -1.31 4.10 10.76
C GLN A 6 -0.35 2.91 10.79
N THR A 7 0.07 2.46 11.98
CA THR A 7 0.91 1.26 12.16
C THR A 7 0.09 -0.02 12.25
N THR A 8 -1.03 0.00 12.97
CA THR A 8 -1.86 -1.18 13.26
C THR A 8 -2.82 -1.55 12.14
N ILE A 9 -3.09 -0.65 11.18
CA ILE A 9 -4.04 -0.89 10.07
C ILE A 9 -3.65 -2.04 9.13
N PHE A 10 -2.40 -2.49 9.18
CA PHE A 10 -1.92 -3.64 8.41
C PHE A 10 -1.94 -4.96 9.20
N GLU A 11 -2.32 -4.93 10.48
CA GLU A 11 -2.46 -6.13 11.30
C GLU A 11 -3.70 -6.94 10.90
N LYS A 12 -3.67 -8.24 11.14
CA LYS A 12 -4.78 -9.14 10.81
C LYS A 12 -6.02 -8.74 11.61
N PHE A 13 -7.17 -8.66 10.93
CA PHE A 13 -8.47 -8.36 11.54
C PHE A 13 -8.57 -6.97 12.17
N PHE A 14 -7.68 -6.04 11.80
CA PHE A 14 -7.81 -4.65 12.22
C PHE A 14 -8.99 -3.97 11.51
N THR A 15 -9.85 -3.33 12.28
CA THR A 15 -10.95 -2.48 11.80
C THR A 15 -10.96 -1.19 12.60
N ALA A 16 -10.96 -0.03 11.92
CA ALA A 16 -10.94 1.29 12.58
C ALA A 16 -12.33 1.74 13.11
N GLU A 17 -13.38 0.97 12.83
CA GLU A 17 -14.77 1.25 13.20
C GLU A 17 -15.33 0.15 14.10
N ASP A 18 -16.28 0.54 14.95
CA ASP A 18 -17.08 -0.36 15.78
C ASP A 18 -17.86 -1.32 14.88
N VAL A 19 -17.57 -2.63 15.00
CA VAL A 19 -18.19 -3.73 14.26
C VAL A 19 -19.72 -3.83 14.42
N ASN A 20 -20.33 -2.96 15.21
CA ASN A 20 -21.78 -2.87 15.41
C ASN A 20 -22.53 -1.97 14.41
N LEU A 21 -21.85 -1.23 13.52
CA LEU A 21 -22.47 -0.36 12.50
C LEU A 21 -22.73 -1.05 11.15
N HIS A 22 -23.05 -2.35 11.14
CA HIS A 22 -23.41 -3.06 9.92
C HIS A 22 -24.85 -2.75 9.51
N SER A 23 -25.03 -1.72 8.67
CA SER A 23 -26.27 -1.56 7.91
C SER A 23 -26.13 -2.32 6.58
N SER A 24 -26.73 -3.51 6.50
CA SER A 24 -26.83 -4.33 5.29
C SER A 24 -27.84 -3.73 4.29
N GLY A 25 -27.68 -2.46 3.97
CA GLY A 25 -28.55 -1.69 3.08
C GLY A 25 -27.85 -1.35 1.77
N LYS A 26 -28.48 -1.73 0.65
CA LYS A 26 -28.18 -1.20 -0.70
C LYS A 26 -28.12 0.33 -0.61
N THR A 27 -26.92 0.93 -0.72
CA THR A 27 -26.61 2.30 -1.22
C THR A 27 -25.51 3.08 -0.48
N GLN A 28 -24.76 2.54 0.48
CA GLN A 28 -23.53 3.21 0.95
C GLN A 28 -22.38 2.21 1.16
N PHE A 29 -21.28 2.42 0.44
CA PHE A 29 -19.99 1.71 0.52
C PHE A 29 -19.30 1.99 1.88
N ARG A 30 -19.94 1.62 2.98
CA ARG A 30 -19.37 1.53 4.34
C ARG A 30 -19.33 0.07 4.80
N SER A 31 -19.18 -0.86 3.85
CA SER A 31 -18.93 -2.26 4.14
C SER A 31 -17.48 -2.39 4.60
N GLY A 32 -17.24 -2.19 5.89
CA GLY A 32 -16.02 -2.61 6.54
C GLY A 32 -15.88 -4.12 6.35
N GLY A 33 -15.03 -4.55 5.42
CA GLY A 33 -14.68 -5.96 5.28
C GLY A 33 -14.00 -6.48 6.56
N PRO A 34 -13.64 -7.76 6.63
CA PRO A 34 -13.09 -8.40 7.84
C PRO A 34 -11.70 -7.91 8.28
N GLY A 35 -11.24 -6.74 7.81
CA GLY A 35 -9.91 -6.21 8.13
C GLY A 35 -8.75 -6.99 7.49
N LEU A 36 -9.00 -7.73 6.40
CA LEU A 36 -8.00 -8.61 5.78
C LEU A 36 -7.28 -7.98 4.58
N GLY A 37 -7.90 -7.01 3.91
CA GLY A 37 -7.38 -6.47 2.64
C GLY A 37 -5.97 -5.86 2.76
N LEU A 38 -5.76 -5.00 3.77
CA LEU A 38 -4.46 -4.35 3.99
C LEU A 38 -3.41 -5.32 4.54
N THR A 39 -3.81 -6.30 5.36
CA THR A 39 -2.90 -7.36 5.80
C THR A 39 -2.39 -8.18 4.63
N ILE A 40 -3.28 -8.55 3.69
CA ILE A 40 -2.90 -9.30 2.48
C ILE A 40 -1.96 -8.46 1.62
N ALA A 41 -2.29 -7.18 1.39
CA ALA A 41 -1.44 -6.27 0.63
C ALA A 41 -0.03 -6.16 1.24
N LYS A 42 0.07 -6.01 2.57
CA LYS A 42 1.35 -6.03 3.28
C LYS A 42 2.12 -7.33 3.06
N GLY A 43 1.47 -8.48 3.22
CA GLY A 43 2.10 -9.78 2.98
C GLY A 43 2.61 -9.95 1.55
N ILE A 44 1.86 -9.49 0.55
CA ILE A 44 2.30 -9.51 -0.87
C ILE A 44 3.53 -8.62 -1.04
N VAL A 45 3.48 -7.37 -0.58
CA VAL A 45 4.58 -6.41 -0.75
C VAL A 45 5.85 -6.89 -0.05
N GLU A 46 5.74 -7.39 1.19
CA GLU A 46 6.87 -7.93 1.96
C GLU A 46 7.45 -9.20 1.31
N ALA A 47 6.62 -10.08 0.75
CA ALA A 47 7.08 -11.26 0.03
C ALA A 47 7.89 -10.92 -1.24
N HIS A 48 7.68 -9.73 -1.81
CA HIS A 48 8.48 -9.21 -2.93
C HIS A 48 9.69 -8.38 -2.48
N GLY A 49 10.04 -8.39 -1.19
CA GLY A 49 11.14 -7.60 -0.63
C GLY A 49 10.85 -6.09 -0.58
N GLY A 50 9.57 -5.71 -0.68
CA GLY A 50 9.12 -4.33 -0.65
C GLY A 50 8.74 -3.82 0.74
N ARG A 51 8.16 -2.62 0.76
CA ARG A 51 7.58 -1.98 1.95
C ARG A 51 6.26 -1.29 1.59
N ILE A 52 5.28 -1.38 2.48
CA ILE A 52 4.02 -0.63 2.39
C ILE A 52 3.83 0.24 3.64
N TRP A 53 3.33 1.47 3.48
CA TRP A 53 2.96 2.35 4.58
C TRP A 53 1.84 3.30 4.17
N VAL A 54 1.33 4.06 5.13
CA VAL A 54 0.27 5.06 4.91
C VAL A 54 0.67 6.38 5.56
N GLU A 55 0.30 7.48 4.91
CA GLU A 55 0.36 8.81 5.51
C GLU A 55 -1.05 9.42 5.52
N SER A 56 -1.42 9.97 6.67
CA SER A 56 -2.68 10.70 6.84
C SER A 56 -2.50 11.77 7.91
N GLN A 57 -3.13 12.94 7.72
CA GLN A 57 -3.10 14.02 8.71
C GLN A 57 -4.07 13.76 9.88
N GLY A 58 -4.94 12.78 9.78
CA GLY A 58 -6.01 12.46 10.73
C GLY A 58 -7.32 12.16 10.01
N TYR A 59 -8.32 11.66 10.72
CA TYR A 59 -9.68 11.57 10.18
C TYR A 59 -10.45 12.86 10.50
N ASP A 60 -10.79 13.62 9.47
CA ASP A 60 -11.73 14.75 9.53
C ASP A 60 -12.52 14.75 8.20
N PRO A 61 -13.84 14.52 8.23
CA PRO A 61 -14.65 14.40 7.00
C PRO A 61 -14.61 15.63 6.09
N GLU A 62 -14.34 16.82 6.63
CA GLU A 62 -14.33 18.06 5.87
C GLU A 62 -12.92 18.54 5.57
N LYS A 63 -11.98 18.41 6.52
CA LYS A 63 -10.62 18.95 6.38
C LYS A 63 -9.58 17.93 5.93
N ASN A 64 -9.80 16.64 6.19
CA ASN A 64 -8.85 15.57 5.90
C ASN A 64 -9.57 14.36 5.28
N PRO A 65 -10.10 14.47 4.05
CA PRO A 65 -11.01 13.48 3.49
C PRO A 65 -10.33 12.15 3.09
N GLY A 66 -9.00 12.04 3.22
CA GLY A 66 -8.26 10.94 2.62
C GLY A 66 -7.00 10.50 3.36
N SER A 67 -6.32 9.53 2.78
CA SER A 67 -5.04 8.97 3.23
C SER A 67 -4.28 8.49 2.00
N THR A 68 -2.96 8.63 2.00
CA THR A 68 -2.10 8.19 0.89
C THR A 68 -1.38 6.92 1.30
N PHE A 69 -1.51 5.88 0.50
CA PHE A 69 -0.79 4.62 0.70
C PHE A 69 0.39 4.56 -0.25
N PHE A 70 1.53 4.16 0.27
CA PHE A 70 2.78 4.06 -0.48
C PHE A 70 3.23 2.62 -0.51
N VAL A 71 3.69 2.20 -1.68
CA VAL A 71 4.26 0.87 -1.91
C VAL A 71 5.63 1.08 -2.56
N LEU A 72 6.66 0.55 -1.93
CA LEU A 72 8.01 0.48 -2.44
C LEU A 72 8.28 -0.98 -2.81
N LEU A 73 8.70 -1.22 -4.05
CA LEU A 73 9.12 -2.54 -4.54
C LEU A 73 10.52 -2.42 -5.16
N PRO A 74 11.37 -3.45 -5.04
CA PRO A 74 12.60 -3.52 -5.82
C PRO A 74 12.31 -3.41 -7.32
N ALA A 75 13.06 -2.55 -8.01
CA ALA A 75 12.98 -2.50 -9.47
C ALA A 75 13.59 -3.79 -10.04
N TYR A 76 12.90 -4.41 -10.99
CA TYR A 76 13.48 -5.49 -11.76
C TYR A 76 14.44 -4.90 -12.79
N GLU A 77 15.75 -5.07 -12.56
CA GLU A 77 16.75 -4.89 -13.61
C GLU A 77 16.71 -6.14 -14.50
N GLY A 78 15.74 -6.20 -15.42
CA GLY A 78 15.81 -7.13 -16.53
C GLY A 78 17.04 -6.82 -17.39
N GLU A 79 17.64 -7.84 -17.99
CA GLU A 79 18.80 -7.70 -18.88
C GLU A 79 18.57 -6.64 -19.98
N ALA A 80 18.93 -5.40 -19.69
CA ALA A 80 18.88 -4.29 -20.63
C ALA A 80 20.14 -3.43 -20.47
N SER A 81 21.31 -4.08 -20.57
CA SER A 81 22.55 -3.44 -21.06
C SER A 81 23.67 -4.47 -21.24
N SER A 82 23.57 -5.32 -22.25
CA SER A 82 24.71 -5.99 -22.86
C SER A 82 24.76 -5.65 -24.35
N GLN A 83 24.96 -4.36 -24.68
CA GLN A 83 25.40 -3.91 -26.00
C GLN A 83 25.87 -2.43 -25.95
N SER A 84 27.05 -2.20 -25.36
CA SER A 84 27.81 -0.97 -25.60
C SER A 84 29.31 -1.20 -25.40
N ASN A 85 29.90 -2.22 -26.04
CA ASN A 85 31.35 -2.45 -26.04
C ASN A 85 31.88 -2.86 -27.44
N ILE A 86 31.46 -2.19 -28.52
CA ILE A 86 32.10 -2.36 -29.84
C ILE A 86 32.49 -1.01 -30.48
N SER A 87 33.03 -0.06 -29.71
CA SER A 87 33.62 1.15 -30.31
C SER A 87 34.90 1.65 -29.64
N SER A 88 35.81 0.74 -29.29
CA SER A 88 37.19 1.12 -28.91
C SER A 88 38.30 0.28 -29.57
N ALA A 89 37.96 -0.66 -30.46
CA ALA A 89 38.95 -1.54 -31.12
C ALA A 89 39.30 -1.15 -32.57
N ILE A 90 38.85 0.01 -33.08
CA ILE A 90 39.15 0.47 -34.45
C ILE A 90 40.16 1.64 -34.49
N ILE A 91 40.68 2.09 -33.34
CA ILE A 91 41.76 3.08 -33.28
C ILE A 91 42.90 2.56 -32.41
N ARG A 92 43.66 1.58 -32.89
CA ARG A 92 45.10 1.42 -32.64
C ARG A 92 45.73 0.62 -33.77
#